data_AF-A0A9W7DEC9-F1
#
_entry.id   AF-A0A9W7DEC9-F1
#
_cell.length_a   1.000
_cell.length_b   1.000
_cell.length_c   1.000
_cell.angle_alpha   90.00
_cell.angle_beta   90.00
_cell.angle_gamma   90.00
#
_symmetry.space_group_name_H-M   'P 1'
#
loop_
_entity.id
_entity.type
_entity.pdbx_description
1 polymer ?
#
loop_
_entity_poly.entity_id
_entity_poly.type
_entity_poly.pdbx_seq_one_letter_code
_entity_poly.pdbx_strand_id
1 'polypeptide(L)'
;MFNTTSKPNDVIYIRIAIKQQYPEMLQTKYPSLLNLSNFISLPQYEAKFQDGDVNPDQLFSLINSLKNHNDGNTDKPNEYNISTSLEYYLSIASYCKLIILHPHLNDLYLSLEDIFKVWEIRLNFLLMATNLKPPKTTSVIPPIPNAKFLRNEVNLLLNELIKIKSQKDDDGTATDNIDNMPSEVSWNFKVLINRIKNGSGLLLLNYYYNQLLKLRQAEDKRKINVIMFSLSSLLLARQQYLTLFNLLTQFLDDSKSDSKDPESESFKQLRSNCSLIITLTGLLMLFKDNSSVDENSIYFKDIKSNFQKVNKQSLNQLIDVLSKVAPIHTTNLSKSNTTTTLKISDLNDLGEVIKLVQELKITGRIACSLCAEFEMGLLFKQNENDETVESFDDSLDVIGNEWKKTINNYYAYE
;
A
#
# COMPACT_ATOMS: atom_id res chain seq x y z
N MET A 1 -55.36 -26.34 -16.24
CA MET A 1 -55.18 -26.39 -14.78
C MET A 1 -54.13 -27.44 -14.45
N PHE A 2 -52.89 -27.03 -14.19
CA PHE A 2 -52.02 -27.66 -13.21
C PHE A 2 -51.02 -26.59 -12.77
N ASN A 3 -51.15 -26.22 -11.51
CA ASN A 3 -50.38 -25.20 -10.82
C ASN A 3 -49.54 -25.96 -9.80
N THR A 4 -48.22 -25.92 -9.91
CA THR A 4 -47.33 -26.15 -8.76
C THR A 4 -46.03 -25.38 -8.99
N THR A 5 -45.98 -24.25 -8.31
CA THR A 5 -44.84 -23.38 -8.02
C THR A 5 -43.71 -24.15 -7.34
N SER A 6 -42.55 -24.27 -7.99
CA SER A 6 -41.29 -24.61 -7.34
C SER A 6 -40.82 -23.39 -6.53
N LYS A 7 -40.75 -23.52 -5.20
CA LYS A 7 -40.26 -22.46 -4.31
C LYS A 7 -38.74 -22.25 -4.47
N PRO A 8 -38.24 -21.01 -4.43
CA PRO A 8 -36.81 -20.69 -4.46
C PRO A 8 -36.13 -20.78 -3.08
N ASN A 9 -36.65 -21.60 -2.15
CA ASN A 9 -36.17 -21.62 -0.76
C ASN A 9 -35.22 -22.79 -0.43
N ASP A 10 -35.08 -23.77 -1.32
CA ASP A 10 -34.33 -24.99 -1.00
C ASP A 10 -32.82 -24.88 -1.25
N VAL A 11 -32.36 -23.86 -2.00
CA VAL A 11 -30.92 -23.64 -2.27
C VAL A 11 -30.23 -22.91 -1.10
N ILE A 12 -30.98 -22.14 -0.30
CA ILE A 12 -30.43 -21.41 0.86
C ILE A 12 -30.21 -22.36 2.05
N TYR A 13 -31.11 -23.33 2.26
CA TYR A 13 -30.99 -24.28 3.38
C TYR A 13 -29.85 -25.29 3.22
N ILE A 14 -29.41 -25.60 1.99
CA ILE A 14 -28.32 -26.56 1.76
C ILE A 14 -26.94 -25.94 2.08
N ARG A 15 -26.78 -24.62 2.00
CA ARG A 15 -25.55 -23.95 2.49
C ARG A 15 -25.48 -23.86 4.01
N ILE A 16 -26.62 -23.89 4.70
CA ILE A 16 -26.69 -23.83 6.18
C ILE A 16 -26.42 -25.21 6.80
N ALA A 17 -26.81 -26.30 6.13
CA ALA A 17 -26.72 -27.65 6.70
C ALA A 17 -25.30 -28.30 6.66
N ILE A 18 -24.37 -27.81 5.83
CA ILE A 18 -23.00 -28.38 5.74
C ILE A 18 -22.00 -27.69 6.69
N LYS A 19 -22.41 -26.61 7.37
CA LYS A 19 -21.61 -25.90 8.41
C LYS A 19 -22.09 -26.14 9.85
N GLN A 20 -22.77 -27.27 10.13
CA GLN A 20 -23.07 -27.69 11.51
C GLN A 20 -21.92 -28.51 12.15
N GLN A 21 -20.68 -28.10 11.90
CA GLN A 21 -19.65 -28.20 12.92
C GLN A 21 -19.73 -26.86 13.66
N TYR A 22 -20.13 -26.87 14.93
CA TYR A 22 -20.07 -25.68 15.78
C TYR A 22 -18.76 -24.95 15.50
N PRO A 23 -18.77 -23.71 14.98
CA PRO A 23 -17.54 -23.00 14.74
C PRO A 23 -16.81 -22.95 16.08
N GLU A 24 -15.66 -23.62 16.15
CA GLU A 24 -14.79 -23.56 17.30
C GLU A 24 -14.60 -22.07 17.62
N MET A 25 -15.01 -21.66 18.82
CA MET A 25 -15.11 -20.24 19.13
C MET A 25 -13.75 -19.58 18.91
N LEU A 26 -13.65 -18.61 18.00
CA LEU A 26 -12.38 -17.95 17.68
C LEU A 26 -11.72 -17.36 18.94
N GLN A 27 -12.53 -16.91 19.88
CA GLN A 27 -12.11 -16.43 21.20
C GLN A 27 -11.48 -17.51 22.08
N THR A 28 -11.96 -18.74 22.00
CA THR A 28 -11.38 -19.88 22.72
C THR A 28 -10.12 -20.37 22.06
N LYS A 29 -10.09 -20.38 20.71
CA LYS A 29 -8.96 -20.88 19.94
C LYS A 29 -7.78 -19.90 19.88
N TYR A 30 -8.06 -18.60 19.80
CA TYR A 30 -7.05 -17.54 19.60
C TYR A 30 -7.20 -16.38 20.61
N PRO A 31 -7.24 -16.64 21.93
CA PRO A 31 -7.49 -15.60 22.94
C PRO A 31 -6.41 -14.51 22.95
N SER A 32 -5.16 -14.87 22.64
CA SER A 32 -4.03 -13.94 22.61
C SER A 32 -4.01 -13.05 21.37
N LEU A 33 -4.60 -13.46 20.24
CA LEU A 33 -4.81 -12.61 19.06
C LEU A 33 -5.84 -11.52 19.35
N LEU A 34 -6.90 -11.88 20.09
CA LEU A 34 -8.05 -11.03 20.42
C LEU A 34 -7.85 -10.30 21.76
N ASN A 35 -6.63 -9.89 22.07
CA ASN A 35 -6.30 -9.20 23.30
C ASN A 35 -6.22 -7.69 23.10
N LEU A 36 -6.85 -6.92 23.99
CA LEU A 36 -6.80 -5.46 24.02
C LEU A 36 -5.36 -4.91 23.99
N SER A 37 -4.41 -5.59 24.63
CA SER A 37 -3.00 -5.17 24.67
C SER A 37 -2.31 -5.16 23.31
N ASN A 38 -2.89 -5.82 22.29
CA ASN A 38 -2.33 -5.86 20.95
C ASN A 38 -2.52 -4.56 20.17
N PHE A 39 -3.37 -3.66 20.66
CA PHE A 39 -3.83 -2.50 19.91
C PHE A 39 -3.31 -1.20 20.50
N ILE A 40 -2.89 -0.29 19.62
CA ILE A 40 -2.72 1.12 19.96
C ILE A 40 -4.07 1.67 20.42
N SER A 41 -4.06 2.30 21.59
CA SER A 41 -5.24 2.92 22.20
C SER A 41 -5.54 4.26 21.56
N LEU A 42 -6.77 4.43 21.07
CA LEU A 42 -7.28 5.64 20.41
C LEU A 42 -8.60 6.07 21.06
N PRO A 43 -8.61 6.38 22.38
CA PRO A 43 -9.84 6.45 23.17
C PRO A 43 -10.84 7.49 22.67
N GLN A 44 -10.37 8.63 22.17
CA GLN A 44 -11.22 9.68 21.60
C GLN A 44 -11.97 9.26 20.32
N TYR A 45 -11.42 8.30 19.57
CA TYR A 45 -12.04 7.77 18.35
C TYR A 45 -12.86 6.53 18.65
N GLU A 46 -12.47 5.74 19.65
CA GLU A 46 -13.24 4.59 20.16
C GLU A 46 -14.53 5.05 20.86
N ALA A 47 -14.49 6.16 21.62
CA ALA A 47 -15.64 6.69 22.34
C ALA A 47 -16.84 7.01 21.44
N LYS A 48 -16.62 7.30 20.16
CA LYS A 48 -17.69 7.60 19.19
C LYS A 48 -18.65 6.44 18.96
N PHE A 49 -18.28 5.22 19.33
CA PHE A 49 -19.02 4.00 19.06
C PHE A 49 -19.47 3.27 20.32
N GLN A 50 -19.32 3.86 21.52
CA GLN A 50 -19.64 3.20 22.80
C GLN A 50 -21.10 2.76 22.91
N ASP A 51 -22.01 3.47 22.26
CA ASP A 51 -23.45 3.20 22.29
C ASP A 51 -23.97 2.54 21.01
N GLY A 52 -23.08 2.21 20.05
CA GLY A 52 -23.44 1.65 18.75
C GLY A 52 -23.40 0.13 18.70
N ASP A 53 -24.26 -0.46 17.86
CA ASP A 53 -24.18 -1.90 17.54
C ASP A 53 -22.95 -2.19 16.69
N VAL A 54 -22.02 -3.04 17.16
CA VAL A 54 -20.75 -3.29 16.46
C VAL A 54 -20.92 -4.44 15.46
N ASN A 55 -21.03 -4.10 14.18
CA ASN A 55 -21.13 -5.06 13.08
C ASN A 55 -20.29 -4.66 11.85
N PRO A 56 -19.97 -5.60 10.93
CA PRO A 56 -19.23 -5.32 9.69
C PRO A 56 -19.92 -4.31 8.76
N ASP A 57 -21.25 -4.30 8.69
CA ASP A 57 -21.99 -3.41 7.78
C ASP A 57 -21.75 -1.92 8.09
N GLN A 58 -21.64 -1.58 9.37
CA GLN A 58 -21.24 -0.23 9.79
C GLN A 58 -19.79 0.09 9.38
N LEU A 59 -18.86 -0.88 9.41
CA LEU A 59 -17.50 -0.65 8.89
C LEU A 59 -17.55 -0.34 7.38
N PHE A 60 -18.33 -1.10 6.62
CA PHE A 60 -18.53 -0.86 5.19
C PHE A 60 -19.15 0.52 4.94
N SER A 61 -20.14 0.92 5.74
CA SER A 61 -20.74 2.26 5.68
C SER A 61 -19.74 3.38 5.98
N LEU A 62 -18.87 3.20 6.98
CA LEU A 62 -17.81 4.16 7.31
C LEU A 62 -16.82 4.29 6.14
N ILE A 63 -16.43 3.18 5.52
CA ILE A 63 -15.52 3.17 4.36
C ILE A 63 -16.21 3.77 3.13
N ASN A 64 -17.49 3.48 2.88
CA ASN A 64 -18.27 4.11 1.80
C ASN A 64 -18.38 5.63 1.97
N SER A 65 -18.44 6.11 3.21
CA SER A 65 -18.47 7.55 3.49
C SER A 65 -17.20 8.28 3.03
N LEU A 66 -16.07 7.58 2.89
CA LEU A 66 -14.86 8.14 2.27
C LEU A 66 -15.05 8.40 0.78
N LYS A 67 -15.84 7.60 0.06
CA LYS A 67 -16.11 7.80 -1.37
C LYS A 67 -16.90 9.11 -1.59
N ASN A 68 -17.97 9.31 -0.81
CA ASN A 68 -18.88 10.44 -0.94
C ASN A 68 -18.27 11.80 -0.56
N HIS A 69 -17.21 11.81 0.25
CA HIS A 69 -16.48 13.03 0.57
C HIS A 69 -15.62 13.57 -0.59
N ASN A 70 -15.51 12.83 -1.71
CA ASN A 70 -14.56 13.13 -2.78
C ASN A 70 -15.14 13.85 -4.00
N ASP A 71 -16.47 13.92 -4.16
CA ASP A 71 -17.10 14.59 -5.31
C ASP A 71 -17.14 16.13 -5.18
N GLY A 72 -16.50 16.69 -4.14
CA GLY A 72 -16.28 18.12 -3.98
C GLY A 72 -15.18 18.63 -4.91
N ASN A 73 -15.57 19.14 -6.07
CA ASN A 73 -14.75 19.87 -7.06
C ASN A 73 -14.00 21.07 -6.43
N THR A 74 -12.90 20.85 -5.72
CA THR A 74 -12.05 21.92 -5.22
C THR A 74 -10.59 21.66 -5.57
N ASP A 75 -10.12 22.36 -6.61
CA ASP A 75 -8.75 22.43 -7.15
C ASP A 75 -7.67 22.96 -6.15
N LYS A 76 -7.89 22.82 -4.84
CA LYS A 76 -6.90 23.19 -3.82
C LYS A 76 -6.95 22.21 -2.66
N PRO A 77 -5.80 21.66 -2.22
CA PRO A 77 -5.73 20.89 -0.98
C PRO A 77 -5.94 21.84 0.20
N ASN A 78 -7.19 22.07 0.57
CA ASN A 78 -7.52 22.83 1.77
C ASN A 78 -7.13 22.01 3.00
N GLU A 79 -6.49 22.65 4.00
CA GLU A 79 -6.21 22.06 5.32
C GLU A 79 -7.45 21.42 5.97
N TYR A 80 -8.65 21.85 5.59
CA TYR A 80 -9.95 21.28 5.97
C TYR A 80 -10.17 19.83 5.48
N ASN A 81 -9.67 19.45 4.31
CA ASN A 81 -9.84 18.08 3.79
C ASN A 81 -8.90 17.08 4.49
N ILE A 82 -7.68 17.51 4.83
CA ILE A 82 -6.72 16.68 5.57
C ILE A 82 -7.25 16.38 6.98
N SER A 83 -7.96 17.34 7.56
CA SER A 83 -8.51 17.24 8.90
C SER A 83 -9.65 16.23 9.00
N THR A 84 -10.54 16.23 8.02
CA THR A 84 -11.61 15.23 7.91
C THR A 84 -11.05 13.85 7.60
N SER A 85 -10.05 13.73 6.72
CA SER A 85 -9.43 12.43 6.40
C SER A 85 -8.77 11.77 7.61
N LEU A 86 -8.04 12.53 8.44
CA LEU A 86 -7.45 11.99 9.68
C LEU A 86 -8.51 11.41 10.61
N GLU A 87 -9.60 12.15 10.83
CA GLU A 87 -10.69 11.70 11.69
C GLU A 87 -11.34 10.42 11.14
N TYR A 88 -11.59 10.33 9.84
CA TYR A 88 -12.11 9.12 9.22
C TYR A 88 -11.15 7.94 9.37
N TYR A 89 -9.86 8.11 9.05
CA TYR A 89 -8.87 7.04 9.12
C TYR A 89 -8.76 6.47 10.54
N LEU A 90 -8.67 7.34 11.55
CA LEU A 90 -8.57 6.91 12.95
C LEU A 90 -9.90 6.35 13.48
N SER A 91 -11.05 6.84 13.01
CA SER A 91 -12.36 6.29 13.39
C SER A 91 -12.56 4.89 12.79
N ILE A 92 -12.24 4.69 11.51
CA ILE A 92 -12.29 3.38 10.85
C ILE A 92 -11.33 2.40 11.52
N ALA A 93 -10.06 2.80 11.73
CA ALA A 93 -9.09 1.96 12.42
C ALA A 93 -9.57 1.55 13.82
N SER A 94 -10.15 2.49 14.58
CA SER A 94 -10.72 2.23 15.91
C SER A 94 -11.92 1.29 15.85
N TYR A 95 -12.79 1.44 14.84
CA TYR A 95 -13.94 0.57 14.65
C TYR A 95 -13.52 -0.87 14.29
N CYS A 96 -12.46 -1.06 13.48
CA CYS A 96 -11.87 -2.37 13.24
C CYS A 96 -11.44 -3.07 14.53
N LYS A 97 -10.85 -2.34 15.49
CA LYS A 97 -10.49 -2.88 16.81
C LYS A 97 -11.73 -3.34 17.58
N LEU A 98 -12.83 -2.58 17.53
CA LEU A 98 -14.08 -2.98 18.18
C LEU A 98 -14.66 -4.27 17.59
N ILE A 99 -14.62 -4.43 16.26
CA ILE A 99 -15.00 -5.69 15.61
C ILE A 99 -14.14 -6.84 16.11
N ILE A 100 -12.81 -6.70 16.08
CA ILE A 100 -11.88 -7.78 16.47
C ILE A 100 -12.06 -8.17 17.95
N LEU A 101 -12.31 -7.19 18.82
CA LEU A 101 -12.48 -7.39 20.26
C LEU A 101 -13.94 -7.61 20.68
N HIS A 102 -14.86 -7.84 19.74
CA HIS A 102 -16.28 -7.96 20.05
C HIS A 102 -16.52 -9.12 21.04
N PRO A 103 -17.25 -8.90 22.16
CA PRO A 103 -17.49 -9.93 23.18
C PRO A 103 -18.20 -11.16 22.65
N HIS A 104 -19.01 -11.00 21.60
CA HIS A 104 -19.71 -12.08 20.92
C HIS A 104 -19.26 -12.16 19.46
N LEU A 105 -17.95 -12.34 19.22
CA LEU A 105 -17.38 -12.34 17.87
C LEU A 105 -18.03 -13.37 16.94
N ASN A 106 -18.49 -14.50 17.50
CA ASN A 106 -19.17 -15.55 16.73
C ASN A 106 -20.52 -15.09 16.16
N ASP A 107 -21.18 -14.14 16.80
CA ASP A 107 -22.48 -13.60 16.36
C ASP A 107 -22.30 -12.75 15.08
N LEU A 108 -21.07 -12.30 14.81
CA LEU A 108 -20.72 -11.59 13.58
C LEU A 108 -20.41 -12.53 12.41
N TYR A 109 -20.43 -13.86 12.62
CA TYR A 109 -20.16 -14.89 11.61
C TYR A 109 -18.83 -14.74 10.86
N LEU A 110 -17.81 -14.16 11.51
CA LEU A 110 -16.49 -13.92 10.91
C LEU A 110 -15.60 -15.16 10.99
N SER A 111 -14.89 -15.45 9.90
CA SER A 111 -13.82 -16.45 9.87
C SER A 111 -12.48 -15.85 10.32
N LEU A 112 -11.47 -16.70 10.55
CA LEU A 112 -10.10 -16.21 10.86
C LEU A 112 -9.53 -15.36 9.71
N GLU A 113 -9.84 -15.70 8.46
CA GLU A 113 -9.44 -14.92 7.29
C GLU A 113 -10.06 -13.53 7.33
N ASP A 114 -11.35 -13.42 7.67
CA ASP A 114 -12.04 -12.13 7.82
C ASP A 114 -11.39 -11.28 8.93
N ILE A 115 -11.02 -11.89 10.05
CA ILE A 115 -10.28 -11.19 11.13
C ILE A 115 -8.96 -10.64 10.60
N PHE A 116 -8.22 -11.38 9.77
CA PHE A 116 -7.00 -10.88 9.15
C PHE A 116 -7.26 -9.77 8.14
N LYS A 117 -8.37 -9.79 7.39
CA LYS A 117 -8.76 -8.67 6.52
C LYS A 117 -9.11 -7.41 7.32
N VAL A 118 -9.82 -7.55 8.46
CA VAL A 118 -10.10 -6.42 9.37
C VAL A 118 -8.82 -5.82 9.94
N TRP A 119 -7.83 -6.67 10.28
CA TRP A 119 -6.48 -6.23 10.66
C TRP A 119 -5.75 -5.51 9.52
N GLU A 120 -5.83 -6.01 8.29
CA GLU A 120 -5.23 -5.37 7.11
C GLU A 120 -5.83 -3.98 6.86
N ILE A 121 -7.16 -3.85 6.92
CA ILE A 121 -7.88 -2.58 6.82
C ILE A 121 -7.40 -1.60 7.91
N ARG A 122 -7.35 -2.07 9.16
CA ARG A 122 -6.90 -1.25 10.30
C ARG A 122 -5.49 -0.71 10.09
N LEU A 123 -4.53 -1.58 9.75
CA LEU A 123 -3.13 -1.19 9.61
C LEU A 123 -2.90 -0.23 8.44
N ASN A 124 -3.64 -0.38 7.33
CA ASN A 124 -3.61 0.59 6.24
C ASN A 124 -4.05 1.98 6.70
N PHE A 125 -5.20 2.10 7.36
CA PHE A 125 -5.70 3.41 7.83
C PHE A 125 -4.82 4.04 8.92
N LEU A 126 -4.27 3.24 9.84
CA LEU A 126 -3.28 3.75 10.80
C LEU A 126 -2.02 4.28 10.10
N LEU A 127 -1.56 3.61 9.05
CA LEU A 127 -0.41 4.05 8.26
C LEU A 127 -0.71 5.33 7.49
N MET A 128 -1.90 5.45 6.88
CA MET A 128 -2.36 6.68 6.22
C MET A 128 -2.45 7.87 7.20
N ALA A 129 -2.91 7.61 8.43
CA ALA A 129 -3.00 8.62 9.50
C ALA A 129 -1.65 9.07 10.07
N THR A 130 -0.55 8.42 9.68
CA THR A 130 0.78 8.74 10.18
C THR A 130 1.19 10.16 9.80
N ASN A 131 1.76 10.90 10.75
CA ASN A 131 2.20 12.30 10.62
C ASN A 131 1.08 13.33 10.34
N LEU A 132 -0.19 12.90 10.23
CA LEU A 132 -1.32 13.81 10.06
C LEU A 132 -1.70 14.45 11.41
N LYS A 133 -1.90 15.77 11.41
CA LYS A 133 -2.25 16.53 12.61
C LYS A 133 -3.75 16.85 12.65
N PRO A 134 -4.38 16.81 13.84
CA PRO A 134 -5.76 17.26 13.99
C PRO A 134 -5.88 18.77 13.69
N PRO A 135 -7.02 19.23 13.15
CA PRO A 135 -7.24 20.65 12.92
C PRO A 135 -7.36 21.38 14.25
N LYS A 136 -6.87 22.62 14.31
CA LYS A 136 -7.08 23.56 15.43
C LYS A 136 -6.54 23.10 16.80
N THR A 137 -5.78 22.02 16.86
CA THR A 137 -5.09 21.61 18.10
C THR A 137 -3.76 22.32 18.23
N THR A 138 -3.51 22.93 19.40
CA THR A 138 -2.18 23.41 19.81
C THR A 138 -1.21 22.24 20.10
N SER A 139 -1.71 21.00 20.11
CA SER A 139 -0.89 19.80 20.24
C SER A 139 0.14 19.75 19.11
N VAL A 140 1.42 19.75 19.50
CA VAL A 140 2.54 19.63 18.57
C VAL A 140 2.62 18.22 17.96
N ILE A 141 2.06 17.22 18.66
CA ILE A 141 2.30 15.79 18.40
C ILE A 141 1.05 15.16 17.72
N PRO A 142 1.21 14.58 16.51
CA PRO A 142 0.18 13.77 15.85
C PRO A 142 -0.25 12.56 16.71
N PRO A 143 -1.51 12.08 16.59
CA PRO A 143 -1.95 10.85 17.26
C PRO A 143 -1.09 9.63 16.89
N ILE A 144 -0.68 9.54 15.62
CA ILE A 144 0.29 8.55 15.12
C ILE A 144 1.52 9.34 14.63
N PRO A 145 2.56 9.49 15.47
CA PRO A 145 3.65 10.44 15.22
C PRO A 145 4.63 9.99 14.13
N ASN A 146 4.66 8.70 13.78
CA ASN A 146 5.43 8.11 12.68
C ASN A 146 5.09 6.62 12.56
N ALA A 147 5.55 5.96 11.50
CA ALA A 147 5.28 4.53 11.29
C ALA A 147 5.99 3.61 12.28
N LYS A 148 7.06 4.05 12.97
CA LYS A 148 7.69 3.25 14.05
C LYS A 148 6.70 3.02 15.18
N PHE A 149 5.80 3.97 15.43
CA PHE A 149 4.75 3.84 16.45
C PHE A 149 3.87 2.60 16.20
N LEU A 150 3.63 2.25 14.93
CA LEU A 150 2.85 1.08 14.53
C LEU A 150 3.60 -0.25 14.68
N ARG A 151 4.93 -0.23 14.83
CA ARG A 151 5.74 -1.45 14.97
C ARG A 151 5.38 -2.25 16.22
N ASN A 152 4.96 -1.60 17.29
CA ASN A 152 4.57 -2.29 18.52
C ASN A 152 3.36 -3.19 18.27
N GLU A 153 2.29 -2.63 17.68
CA GLU A 153 1.09 -3.37 17.31
C GLU A 153 1.38 -4.46 16.26
N VAL A 154 2.20 -4.17 15.26
CA VAL A 154 2.61 -5.15 14.24
C VAL A 154 3.48 -6.29 14.81
N ASN A 155 4.38 -6.01 15.75
CA ASN A 155 5.20 -7.05 16.37
C ASN A 155 4.36 -7.97 17.27
N LEU A 156 3.38 -7.42 17.98
CA LEU A 156 2.44 -8.23 18.76
C LEU A 156 1.62 -9.12 17.82
N LEU A 157 1.02 -8.55 16.78
CA LEU A 157 0.31 -9.33 15.76
C LEU A 157 1.19 -10.43 15.16
N LEU A 158 2.44 -10.11 14.79
CA LEU A 158 3.33 -11.10 14.20
C LEU A 158 3.62 -12.27 15.14
N ASN A 159 3.83 -12.02 16.43
CA ASN A 159 4.05 -13.07 17.41
C ASN A 159 2.83 -14.01 17.49
N GLU A 160 1.62 -13.44 17.39
CA GLU A 160 0.38 -14.23 17.36
C GLU A 160 0.23 -15.02 16.05
N LEU A 161 0.57 -14.44 14.90
CA LEU A 161 0.58 -15.15 13.63
C LEU A 161 1.53 -16.35 13.63
N ILE A 162 2.74 -16.18 14.20
CA ILE A 162 3.73 -17.26 14.33
C ILE A 162 3.15 -18.38 15.20
N LYS A 163 2.54 -18.05 16.35
CA LYS A 163 1.90 -19.04 17.23
C LYS A 163 0.80 -19.82 16.51
N ILE A 164 -0.08 -19.11 15.78
CA ILE A 164 -1.17 -19.73 15.01
C ILE A 164 -0.62 -20.69 13.95
N LYS A 165 0.48 -20.32 13.29
CA LYS A 165 1.15 -21.18 12.31
C LYS A 165 1.75 -22.43 12.97
N SER A 166 2.49 -22.27 14.06
CA SER A 166 3.07 -23.40 14.81
C SER A 166 2.02 -24.40 15.30
N GLN A 167 0.89 -23.91 15.83
CA GLN A 167 -0.22 -24.77 16.26
C GLN A 167 -0.80 -25.64 15.13
N LYS A 168 -0.79 -25.15 13.89
CA LYS A 168 -1.28 -25.91 12.72
C LYS A 168 -0.27 -26.90 12.18
N ASP A 169 1.02 -26.60 12.30
CA ASP A 169 2.08 -27.47 11.81
C ASP A 169 2.31 -28.66 12.76
N ASP A 170 2.08 -28.48 14.06
CA ASP A 170 2.12 -29.54 15.07
C ASP A 170 1.00 -30.59 14.90
N ASP A 171 -0.09 -30.26 14.19
CA ASP A 171 -1.21 -31.16 13.86
C ASP A 171 -0.92 -32.13 12.69
N GLY A 172 0.33 -32.27 12.26
CA GLY A 172 0.81 -33.40 11.46
C GLY A 172 1.04 -33.16 9.96
N THR A 173 0.96 -31.91 9.49
CA THR A 173 1.37 -31.54 8.12
C THR A 173 2.58 -30.62 8.16
N ALA A 174 3.74 -31.18 8.54
CA ALA A 174 5.03 -30.51 8.38
C ALA A 174 5.27 -30.23 6.89
N THR A 175 4.96 -29.01 6.47
CA THR A 175 5.40 -28.48 5.18
C THR A 175 6.56 -27.54 5.46
N ASP A 176 7.70 -27.79 4.78
CA ASP A 176 8.95 -27.02 4.80
C ASP A 176 8.78 -25.57 4.30
N ASN A 177 7.84 -24.82 4.88
CA ASN A 177 7.57 -23.46 4.48
C ASN A 177 8.34 -22.50 5.39
N ILE A 178 9.36 -21.87 4.81
CA ILE A 178 10.14 -20.71 5.29
C ILE A 178 9.22 -19.48 5.57
N ASP A 179 7.90 -19.61 5.45
CA ASP A 179 6.92 -18.58 5.73
C ASP A 179 6.35 -18.77 7.14
N ASN A 180 6.80 -17.93 8.07
CA ASN A 180 6.43 -17.97 9.49
C ASN A 180 5.02 -17.44 9.77
N MET A 181 4.17 -17.26 8.74
CA MET A 181 2.81 -16.74 8.87
C MET A 181 1.78 -17.74 8.30
N PRO A 182 0.55 -17.78 8.85
CA PRO A 182 -0.49 -18.70 8.40
C PRO A 182 -0.91 -18.46 6.94
N SER A 183 -1.52 -19.47 6.32
CA SER A 183 -1.98 -19.42 4.92
C SER A 183 -3.18 -18.49 4.72
N GLU A 184 -3.98 -18.26 5.77
CA GLU A 184 -5.11 -17.34 5.75
C GLU A 184 -4.68 -15.86 5.67
N VAL A 185 -3.42 -15.55 5.96
CA VAL A 185 -2.90 -14.18 5.80
C VAL A 185 -2.58 -13.96 4.32
N SER A 186 -3.24 -12.98 3.71
CA SER A 186 -3.04 -12.62 2.31
C SER A 186 -1.57 -12.23 2.05
N TRP A 187 -1.06 -12.48 0.83
CA TRP A 187 0.32 -12.12 0.49
C TRP A 187 0.56 -10.61 0.59
N ASN A 188 -0.41 -9.79 0.17
CA ASN A 188 -0.37 -8.34 0.31
C ASN A 188 -0.23 -7.93 1.79
N PHE A 189 -1.00 -8.60 2.66
CA PHE A 189 -0.93 -8.32 4.08
C PHE A 189 0.42 -8.72 4.69
N LYS A 190 0.99 -9.86 4.29
CA LYS A 190 2.36 -10.27 4.68
C LYS A 190 3.40 -9.21 4.29
N VAL A 191 3.27 -8.64 3.09
CA VAL A 191 4.17 -7.56 2.62
C VAL A 191 4.00 -6.32 3.48
N LEU A 192 2.77 -5.90 3.77
CA LEU A 192 2.47 -4.75 4.64
C LEU A 192 3.05 -4.91 6.05
N ILE A 193 2.82 -6.07 6.69
CA ILE A 193 3.35 -6.41 8.01
C ILE A 193 4.88 -6.30 8.03
N ASN A 194 5.55 -6.93 7.05
CA ASN A 194 7.01 -6.91 6.98
C ASN A 194 7.55 -5.51 6.70
N ARG A 195 6.85 -4.71 5.89
CA ARG A 195 7.23 -3.32 5.62
C ARG A 195 7.18 -2.47 6.89
N ILE A 196 6.09 -2.51 7.65
CA ILE A 196 5.95 -1.74 8.90
C ILE A 196 6.98 -2.21 9.92
N LYS A 197 7.09 -3.54 10.13
CA LYS A 197 8.04 -4.15 11.08
C LYS A 197 9.47 -3.70 10.86
N ASN A 198 9.95 -3.79 9.61
CA ASN A 198 11.37 -3.64 9.30
C ASN A 198 11.75 -2.20 8.89
N GLY A 199 10.78 -1.36 8.49
CA GLY A 199 11.03 0.00 8.01
C GLY A 199 11.99 0.05 6.81
N SER A 200 12.73 1.15 6.64
CA SER A 200 13.75 1.31 5.58
C SER A 200 15.07 0.55 5.84
N GLY A 201 15.07 -0.41 6.76
CA GLY A 201 16.25 -1.16 7.20
C GLY A 201 16.70 -2.25 6.22
N LEU A 202 17.93 -2.76 6.43
CA LEU A 202 18.49 -3.88 5.66
C LEU A 202 17.68 -5.17 5.76
N LEU A 203 16.94 -5.36 6.87
CA LEU A 203 16.06 -6.52 7.03
C LEU A 203 14.92 -6.53 6.03
N LEU A 204 14.33 -5.36 5.71
CA LEU A 204 13.30 -5.27 4.68
C LEU A 204 13.89 -5.55 3.28
N LEU A 205 15.12 -5.05 3.04
CA LEU A 205 15.84 -5.29 1.80
C LEU A 205 16.06 -6.79 1.56
N ASN A 206 16.59 -7.49 2.57
CA ASN A 206 16.79 -8.94 2.53
C ASN A 206 15.47 -9.70 2.34
N TYR A 207 14.41 -9.26 3.02
CA TYR A 207 13.07 -9.83 2.83
C TYR A 207 12.61 -9.71 1.37
N TYR A 208 12.70 -8.53 0.76
CA TYR A 208 12.29 -8.34 -0.64
C TYR A 208 13.14 -9.14 -1.64
N TYR A 209 14.46 -9.23 -1.46
CA TYR A 209 15.30 -10.09 -2.30
C TYR A 209 14.89 -11.57 -2.21
N ASN A 210 14.67 -12.06 -0.99
CA ASN A 210 14.22 -13.45 -0.79
C ASN A 210 12.83 -13.69 -1.41
N GLN A 211 11.92 -12.72 -1.35
CA GLN A 211 10.62 -12.80 -2.03
C GLN A 211 10.79 -12.85 -3.55
N LEU A 212 11.64 -12.01 -4.14
CA LEU A 212 11.90 -12.06 -5.59
C LEU A 212 12.43 -13.41 -6.05
N LEU A 213 13.38 -14.00 -5.30
CA LEU A 213 13.92 -15.32 -5.64
C LEU A 213 12.83 -16.39 -5.65
N LYS A 214 11.96 -16.42 -4.62
CA LYS A 214 10.84 -17.35 -4.54
C LYS A 214 9.83 -17.13 -5.66
N LEU A 215 9.46 -15.88 -5.92
CA LEU A 215 8.44 -15.54 -6.91
C LEU A 215 8.91 -15.80 -8.35
N ARG A 216 10.21 -15.69 -8.63
CA ARG A 216 10.79 -16.10 -9.92
C ARG A 216 10.62 -17.59 -10.18
N GLN A 217 10.77 -18.43 -9.15
CA GLN A 217 10.53 -19.88 -9.28
C GLN A 217 9.05 -20.22 -9.51
N ALA A 218 8.15 -19.43 -8.93
CA ALA A 218 6.69 -19.60 -9.07
C ALA A 218 6.10 -18.91 -10.31
N GLU A 219 6.90 -18.14 -11.06
CA GLU A 219 6.51 -17.35 -12.24
C GLU A 219 5.33 -16.37 -12.04
N ASP A 220 5.07 -15.91 -10.81
CA ASP A 220 4.00 -14.93 -10.51
C ASP A 220 4.46 -13.49 -10.85
N LYS A 221 4.34 -13.14 -12.13
CA LYS A 221 4.81 -11.85 -12.69
C LYS A 221 4.23 -10.63 -11.98
N ARG A 222 2.96 -10.68 -11.54
CA ARG A 222 2.33 -9.55 -10.85
C ARG A 222 3.00 -9.28 -9.52
N LYS A 223 3.19 -10.32 -8.69
CA LYS A 223 3.87 -10.18 -7.39
C LYS A 223 5.35 -9.82 -7.55
N ILE A 224 6.02 -10.34 -8.58
CA ILE A 224 7.40 -9.92 -8.91
C ILE A 224 7.44 -8.41 -9.13
N ASN A 225 6.54 -7.86 -9.95
CA ASN A 225 6.51 -6.43 -10.24
C ASN A 225 6.23 -5.58 -9.01
N VAL A 226 5.30 -6.01 -8.13
CA VAL A 226 5.03 -5.34 -6.85
C VAL A 226 6.30 -5.28 -5.99
N ILE A 227 6.98 -6.43 -5.79
CA ILE A 227 8.20 -6.46 -5.00
C ILE A 227 9.33 -5.67 -5.66
N MET A 228 9.40 -5.64 -6.99
CA MET A 228 10.38 -4.83 -7.72
C MET A 228 10.21 -3.32 -7.45
N PHE A 229 8.98 -2.79 -7.47
CA PHE A 229 8.75 -1.37 -7.13
C PHE A 229 8.98 -1.09 -5.65
N SER A 230 8.56 -2.00 -4.76
CA SER A 230 8.87 -1.94 -3.33
C SER A 230 10.37 -1.93 -3.05
N LEU A 231 11.15 -2.80 -3.70
CA LEU A 231 12.61 -2.84 -3.61
C LEU A 231 13.25 -1.56 -4.19
N SER A 232 12.72 -1.06 -5.31
CA SER A 232 13.19 0.16 -5.94
C SER A 232 13.03 1.37 -5.03
N SER A 233 11.85 1.51 -4.40
CA SER A 233 11.59 2.57 -3.43
C SER A 233 12.54 2.52 -2.23
N LEU A 234 12.88 1.32 -1.74
CA LEU A 234 13.80 1.13 -0.64
C LEU A 234 15.24 1.51 -1.02
N LEU A 235 15.71 1.12 -2.21
CA LEU A 235 17.03 1.50 -2.72
C LEU A 235 17.12 3.01 -2.98
N LEU A 236 16.06 3.64 -3.48
CA LEU A 236 15.96 5.10 -3.62
C LEU A 236 16.05 5.82 -2.27
N ALA A 237 15.27 5.37 -1.27
CA ALA A 237 15.29 5.94 0.08
C ALA A 237 16.69 5.84 0.72
N ARG A 238 17.40 4.73 0.45
CA ARG A 238 18.79 4.52 0.90
C ARG A 238 19.84 5.18 -0.01
N GLN A 239 19.42 5.89 -1.05
CA GLN A 239 20.26 6.55 -2.06
C GLN A 239 21.26 5.61 -2.75
N GLN A 240 20.90 4.34 -2.91
CA GLN A 240 21.68 3.30 -3.59
C GLN A 240 21.37 3.31 -5.11
N TYR A 241 21.53 4.48 -5.74
CA TYR A 241 21.07 4.72 -7.11
C TYR A 241 21.73 3.82 -8.15
N LEU A 242 23.05 3.60 -8.07
CA LEU A 242 23.77 2.74 -9.02
C LEU A 242 23.28 1.28 -8.96
N THR A 243 23.08 0.75 -7.75
CA THR A 243 22.55 -0.60 -7.55
C THR A 243 21.16 -0.74 -8.16
N LEU A 244 20.30 0.24 -7.94
CA LEU A 244 18.96 0.25 -8.51
C LEU A 244 18.98 0.36 -10.04
N PHE A 245 19.79 1.26 -10.58
CA PHE A 245 19.95 1.47 -12.02
C PHE A 245 20.32 0.16 -12.73
N ASN A 246 21.33 -0.56 -12.20
CA ASN A 246 21.78 -1.83 -12.74
C ASN A 246 20.71 -2.93 -12.59
N LEU A 247 20.07 -3.01 -11.41
CA LEU A 247 19.02 -3.99 -11.13
C LEU A 247 17.84 -3.86 -12.12
N LEU A 248 17.34 -2.64 -12.33
CA LEU A 248 16.19 -2.42 -13.22
C LEU A 248 16.55 -2.61 -14.69
N THR A 249 17.77 -2.24 -15.09
CA THR A 249 18.25 -2.47 -16.45
C THR A 249 18.31 -3.97 -16.75
N GLN A 250 18.92 -4.75 -15.84
CA GLN A 250 18.96 -6.21 -15.94
C GLN A 250 17.55 -6.81 -15.94
N PHE A 251 16.67 -6.37 -15.04
CA PHE A 251 15.29 -6.85 -14.97
C PHE A 251 14.53 -6.64 -16.28
N LEU A 252 14.71 -5.49 -16.94
CA LEU A 252 14.08 -5.23 -18.24
C LEU A 252 14.67 -6.07 -19.37
N ASP A 253 15.96 -6.39 -19.33
CA ASP A 253 16.59 -7.22 -20.35
C ASP A 253 16.17 -8.69 -20.20
N ASP A 254 16.16 -9.23 -18.97
CA ASP A 254 15.65 -10.58 -18.67
C ASP A 254 14.16 -10.68 -19.04
N SER A 255 13.37 -9.65 -18.77
CA SER A 255 11.93 -9.67 -19.07
C SER A 255 11.61 -9.65 -20.56
N LYS A 256 12.52 -9.14 -21.42
CA LYS A 256 12.35 -9.20 -22.88
C LYS A 256 12.59 -10.59 -23.44
N SER A 257 13.56 -11.33 -22.90
CA SER A 257 13.84 -12.70 -23.36
C SER A 257 12.73 -13.67 -22.96
N ASP A 258 12.07 -13.42 -21.82
CA ASP A 258 11.08 -14.33 -21.24
C ASP A 258 9.62 -13.99 -21.61
N SER A 259 9.38 -12.88 -22.33
CA SER A 259 8.02 -12.51 -22.72
C SER A 259 7.59 -13.27 -23.98
N LYS A 260 6.57 -14.12 -23.84
CA LYS A 260 5.90 -14.79 -24.98
C LYS A 260 5.10 -13.82 -25.85
N ASP A 261 4.77 -12.64 -25.32
CA ASP A 261 4.05 -11.57 -26.00
C ASP A 261 4.58 -10.18 -25.58
N PRO A 262 5.69 -9.72 -26.18
CA PRO A 262 6.30 -8.42 -25.91
C PRO A 262 5.43 -7.23 -26.35
N GLU A 263 4.36 -7.47 -27.11
CA GLU A 263 3.47 -6.44 -27.62
C GLU A 263 2.25 -6.20 -26.72
N SER A 264 2.07 -7.02 -25.68
CA SER A 264 0.98 -6.84 -24.71
C SER A 264 1.04 -5.47 -24.02
N GLU A 265 -0.10 -4.79 -23.90
CA GLU A 265 -0.21 -3.45 -23.31
C GLU A 265 0.28 -3.41 -21.86
N SER A 266 0.01 -4.46 -21.09
CA SER A 266 0.49 -4.57 -19.71
C SER A 266 2.03 -4.62 -19.63
N PHE A 267 2.68 -5.32 -20.56
CA PHE A 267 4.15 -5.37 -20.63
C PHE A 267 4.73 -4.03 -21.11
N LYS A 268 4.11 -3.39 -22.11
CA LYS A 268 4.49 -2.04 -22.55
C LYS A 268 4.43 -1.02 -21.41
N GLN A 269 3.36 -1.06 -20.62
CA GLN A 269 3.22 -0.18 -19.45
C GLN A 269 4.26 -0.48 -18.37
N LEU A 270 4.51 -1.75 -18.05
CA LEU A 270 5.57 -2.13 -17.11
C LEU A 270 6.94 -1.65 -17.57
N ARG A 271 7.27 -1.87 -18.86
CA ARG A 271 8.52 -1.43 -19.46
C ARG A 271 8.67 0.09 -19.36
N SER A 272 7.62 0.83 -19.68
CA SER A 272 7.58 2.29 -19.56
C SER A 272 7.83 2.75 -18.11
N ASN A 273 7.12 2.14 -17.14
CA ASN A 273 7.28 2.45 -15.72
C ASN A 273 8.72 2.20 -15.23
N CYS A 274 9.28 1.03 -15.53
CA CYS A 274 10.66 0.72 -15.17
C CYS A 274 11.67 1.65 -15.86
N SER A 275 11.47 1.94 -17.15
CA SER A 275 12.33 2.88 -17.89
C SER A 275 12.30 4.28 -17.28
N LEU A 276 11.13 4.75 -16.80
CA LEU A 276 11.03 6.03 -16.11
C LEU A 276 11.80 6.00 -14.78
N ILE A 277 11.68 4.95 -13.97
CA ILE A 277 12.46 4.82 -12.73
C ILE A 277 13.97 4.75 -13.01
N ILE A 278 14.40 4.04 -14.07
CA ILE A 278 15.81 4.01 -14.49
C ILE A 278 16.30 5.41 -14.85
N THR A 279 15.54 6.14 -15.67
CA THR A 279 15.88 7.52 -16.06
C THR A 279 16.00 8.42 -14.82
N LEU A 280 14.99 8.44 -13.94
CA LEU A 280 15.03 9.29 -12.74
C LEU A 280 16.17 8.91 -11.79
N THR A 281 16.40 7.61 -11.59
CA THR A 281 17.49 7.11 -10.73
C THR A 281 18.86 7.51 -11.29
N GLY A 282 19.05 7.37 -12.61
CA GLY A 282 20.30 7.77 -13.27
C GLY A 282 20.53 9.28 -13.18
N LEU A 283 19.51 10.10 -13.39
CA LEU A 283 19.61 11.55 -13.26
C LEU A 283 19.93 11.97 -11.81
N LEU A 284 19.27 11.37 -10.82
CA LEU A 284 19.55 11.62 -9.39
C LEU A 284 20.97 11.19 -9.00
N MET A 285 21.48 10.09 -9.57
CA MET A 285 22.85 9.64 -9.38
C MET A 285 23.85 10.67 -9.91
N LEU A 286 23.71 11.09 -11.18
CA LEU A 286 24.62 12.07 -11.79
C LEU A 286 24.58 13.43 -11.06
N PHE A 287 23.38 13.87 -10.69
CA PHE A 287 23.20 15.11 -9.94
C PHE A 287 23.83 15.04 -8.55
N LYS A 288 23.68 13.91 -7.83
CA LYS A 288 24.27 13.74 -6.49
C LYS A 288 25.79 13.86 -6.50
N ASP A 289 26.44 13.32 -7.52
CA ASP A 289 27.90 13.29 -7.59
C ASP A 289 28.49 14.64 -8.03
N ASN A 290 27.81 15.35 -8.94
CA ASN A 290 28.38 16.54 -9.61
C ASN A 290 27.59 17.85 -9.39
N SER A 291 26.52 17.85 -8.59
CA SER A 291 25.56 18.97 -8.44
C SER A 291 24.97 19.48 -9.77
N SER A 292 25.12 18.68 -10.83
CA SER A 292 24.71 18.93 -12.20
C SER A 292 24.62 17.59 -12.93
N VAL A 293 23.82 17.51 -13.99
CA VAL A 293 23.72 16.30 -14.79
C VAL A 293 24.75 16.41 -15.91
N ASP A 294 25.82 15.61 -15.82
CA ASP A 294 26.86 15.54 -16.86
C ASP A 294 26.40 14.65 -18.02
N GLU A 295 26.11 15.27 -19.16
CA GLU A 295 25.69 14.57 -20.38
C GLU A 295 26.79 13.72 -21.01
N ASN A 296 28.06 13.94 -20.64
CA ASN A 296 29.20 13.14 -21.12
C ASN A 296 29.44 11.89 -20.27
N SER A 297 28.68 11.70 -19.19
CA SER A 297 28.77 10.52 -18.34
C SER A 297 28.50 9.24 -19.13
N ILE A 298 29.22 8.17 -18.79
CA ILE A 298 29.03 6.83 -19.39
C ILE A 298 27.58 6.33 -19.25
N TYR A 299 26.87 6.77 -18.22
CA TYR A 299 25.48 6.37 -17.95
C TYR A 299 24.45 7.19 -18.75
N PHE A 300 24.82 8.38 -19.25
CA PHE A 300 23.86 9.30 -19.86
C PHE A 300 23.22 8.74 -21.12
N LYS A 301 23.98 7.98 -21.92
CA LYS A 301 23.47 7.28 -23.10
C LYS A 301 22.33 6.32 -22.74
N ASP A 302 22.49 5.57 -21.65
CA ASP A 302 21.48 4.62 -21.19
C ASP A 302 20.27 5.31 -20.56
N ILE A 303 20.48 6.42 -19.85
CA ILE A 303 19.41 7.29 -19.34
C ILE A 303 18.55 7.79 -20.50
N LYS A 304 19.18 8.31 -21.55
CA LYS A 304 18.50 8.82 -22.75
C LYS A 304 17.74 7.72 -23.50
N SER A 305 18.37 6.57 -23.68
CA SER A 305 17.74 5.39 -24.31
C SER A 305 16.52 4.90 -23.53
N ASN A 306 16.56 4.93 -22.20
CA ASN A 306 15.42 4.54 -21.38
C ASN A 306 14.31 5.59 -21.41
N PHE A 307 14.62 6.87 -21.38
CA PHE A 307 13.60 7.92 -21.45
C PHE A 307 12.77 7.84 -22.74
N GLN A 308 13.40 7.50 -23.86
CA GLN A 308 12.71 7.29 -25.14
C GLN A 308 11.69 6.13 -25.13
N LYS A 309 11.74 5.24 -24.14
CA LYS A 309 10.80 4.13 -23.98
C LYS A 309 9.64 4.49 -23.04
N VAL A 310 9.66 5.67 -22.43
CA VAL A 310 8.63 6.12 -21.50
C VAL A 310 7.43 6.63 -22.31
N ASN A 311 6.26 6.07 -22.03
CA ASN A 311 5.00 6.47 -22.63
C ASN A 311 4.33 7.62 -21.86
N LYS A 312 3.30 8.20 -22.47
CA LYS A 312 2.55 9.32 -21.89
C LYS A 312 1.88 8.97 -20.56
N GLN A 313 1.42 7.74 -20.38
CA GLN A 313 0.75 7.32 -19.14
C GLN A 313 1.70 7.37 -17.95
N SER A 314 2.92 6.85 -18.08
CA SER A 314 3.93 6.92 -16.99
C SER A 314 4.34 8.37 -16.68
N LEU A 315 4.43 9.24 -17.69
CA LEU A 315 4.67 10.68 -17.48
C LEU A 315 3.50 11.36 -16.75
N ASN A 316 2.25 11.02 -17.08
CA ASN A 316 1.08 11.52 -16.38
C ASN A 316 1.10 11.14 -14.89
N GLN A 317 1.50 9.90 -14.59
CA GLN A 317 1.63 9.44 -13.20
C GLN A 317 2.73 10.21 -12.44
N LEU A 318 3.85 10.54 -13.11
CA LEU A 318 4.88 11.42 -12.52
C LEU A 318 4.33 12.83 -12.24
N ILE A 319 3.53 13.39 -13.15
CA ILE A 319 2.91 14.72 -12.96
C ILE A 319 1.94 14.71 -11.79
N ASP A 320 1.11 13.68 -11.71
CA ASP A 320 0.17 13.49 -10.61
C ASP A 320 0.92 13.45 -9.27
N VAL A 321 2.01 12.67 -9.18
CA VAL A 321 2.86 12.64 -7.98
C VAL A 321 3.49 14.00 -7.69
N LEU A 322 4.03 14.70 -8.69
CA LEU A 322 4.63 16.04 -8.54
C LEU A 322 3.62 17.10 -8.08
N SER A 323 2.34 16.93 -8.43
CA SER A 323 1.26 17.83 -8.00
C SER A 323 0.85 17.61 -6.53
N LYS A 324 1.05 16.40 -6.01
CA LYS A 324 0.62 15.97 -4.66
C LYS A 324 1.73 15.98 -3.62
N VAL A 325 2.97 15.70 -4.02
CA VAL A 325 4.09 15.49 -3.11
C VAL A 325 5.05 16.67 -3.15
N ALA A 326 5.22 17.36 -2.02
CA ALA A 326 6.20 18.43 -1.91
C ALA A 326 7.64 17.86 -1.93
N PRO A 327 8.56 18.47 -2.69
CA PRO A 327 9.97 18.10 -2.65
C PRO A 327 10.57 18.40 -1.27
N ILE A 328 11.58 17.63 -0.86
CA ILE A 328 12.37 17.92 0.36
C ILE A 328 13.62 18.69 -0.06
N HIS A 329 13.74 19.95 0.37
CA HIS A 329 14.93 20.77 0.16
C HIS A 329 15.93 20.56 1.31
N THR A 330 17.14 20.11 1.01
CA THR A 330 18.25 20.10 1.97
C THR A 330 18.79 21.52 2.15
N THR A 331 18.28 22.23 3.16
CA THR A 331 18.80 23.47 3.77
C THR A 331 19.08 24.70 2.87
N ASN A 332 18.56 25.86 3.31
CA ASN A 332 18.81 27.24 2.82
C ASN A 332 18.14 27.76 1.53
N LEU A 333 17.32 26.99 0.81
CA LEU A 333 16.40 27.55 -0.18
C LEU A 333 15.05 27.87 0.47
N SER A 334 15.06 28.91 1.29
CA SER A 334 13.81 29.58 1.69
C SER A 334 13.13 30.15 0.44
N LYS A 335 11.87 29.78 0.23
CA LYS A 335 10.93 30.23 -0.84
C LYS A 335 10.84 29.35 -2.09
N SER A 336 10.29 28.15 -1.95
CA SER A 336 9.47 27.53 -3.01
C SER A 336 8.57 26.43 -2.43
N ASN A 337 7.65 26.80 -1.53
CA ASN A 337 6.60 25.89 -1.04
C ASN A 337 5.47 25.65 -2.06
N THR A 338 5.65 26.06 -3.32
CA THR A 338 4.61 25.91 -4.34
C THR A 338 4.77 24.59 -5.05
N THR A 339 3.81 23.69 -4.85
CA THR A 339 3.50 22.60 -5.77
C THR A 339 3.53 23.16 -7.20
N THR A 340 4.40 22.59 -8.03
CA THR A 340 4.60 23.12 -9.39
C THR A 340 3.41 22.67 -10.22
N THR A 341 2.61 23.59 -10.75
CA THR A 341 1.52 23.25 -11.69
C THR A 341 2.14 22.86 -13.02
N LEU A 342 2.54 21.59 -13.15
CA LEU A 342 3.16 21.04 -14.36
C LEU A 342 2.11 20.41 -15.25
N LYS A 343 2.21 20.65 -16.55
CA LYS A 343 1.42 19.98 -17.59
C LYS A 343 2.23 18.86 -18.23
N ILE A 344 1.53 17.97 -18.94
CA ILE A 344 2.14 16.85 -19.68
C ILE A 344 3.10 17.33 -20.78
N SER A 345 2.81 18.48 -21.37
CA SER A 345 3.72 19.16 -22.30
C SER A 345 5.11 19.41 -21.70
N ASP A 346 5.18 19.60 -20.38
CA ASP A 346 6.35 20.07 -19.65
C ASP A 346 7.28 18.90 -19.24
N LEU A 347 6.97 17.65 -19.66
CA LEU A 347 7.82 16.47 -19.42
C LEU A 347 8.03 15.63 -20.69
N ASN A 348 7.65 16.14 -21.87
CA ASN A 348 7.84 15.40 -23.12
C ASN A 348 9.30 15.37 -23.59
N ASP A 349 10.17 16.19 -23.00
CA ASP A 349 11.59 16.25 -23.31
C ASP A 349 12.45 15.89 -22.08
N LEU A 350 13.56 15.17 -22.32
CA LEU A 350 14.49 14.77 -21.28
C LEU A 350 15.16 15.99 -20.64
N GLY A 351 15.42 17.04 -21.42
CA GLY A 351 15.99 18.30 -20.94
C GLY A 351 15.14 18.96 -19.85
N GLU A 352 13.81 18.88 -19.96
CA GLU A 352 12.91 19.40 -18.93
C GLU A 352 12.96 18.57 -17.65
N VAL A 353 13.03 17.23 -17.77
CA VAL A 353 13.22 16.35 -16.60
C VAL A 353 14.55 16.64 -15.90
N ILE A 354 15.63 16.81 -16.66
CA ILE A 354 16.95 17.20 -16.13
C ILE A 354 16.85 18.51 -15.34
N LYS A 355 16.21 19.52 -15.92
CA LYS A 355 16.00 20.82 -15.27
C LYS A 355 15.23 20.67 -13.95
N LEU A 356 14.17 19.87 -13.91
CA LEU A 356 13.40 19.64 -12.68
C LEU A 356 14.20 18.91 -11.60
N VAL A 357 15.11 18.02 -11.97
CA VAL A 357 16.05 17.38 -11.03
C VAL A 357 17.04 18.41 -10.48
N GLN A 358 17.64 19.24 -11.35
CA GLN A 358 18.59 20.29 -10.96
C GLN A 358 17.94 21.38 -10.09
N GLU A 359 16.67 21.70 -10.35
CA GLU A 359 15.86 22.62 -9.53
C GLU A 359 15.34 21.98 -8.23
N LEU A 360 15.73 20.73 -7.93
CA LEU A 360 15.29 19.96 -6.75
C LEU A 360 13.77 19.76 -6.66
N LYS A 361 13.06 19.82 -7.79
CA LYS A 361 11.62 19.51 -7.86
C LYS A 361 11.38 18.01 -7.94
N ILE A 362 12.19 17.30 -8.73
CA ILE A 362 12.25 15.84 -8.71
C ILE A 362 13.36 15.40 -7.75
N THR A 363 12.96 14.77 -6.65
CA THR A 363 13.88 14.27 -5.61
C THR A 363 13.71 12.75 -5.44
N GLY A 364 14.58 12.12 -4.64
CA GLY A 364 14.39 10.72 -4.25
C GLY A 364 13.01 10.43 -3.65
N ARG A 365 12.42 11.39 -2.91
CA ARG A 365 11.04 11.25 -2.37
C ARG A 365 9.99 11.17 -3.47
N ILE A 366 10.13 11.97 -4.53
CA ILE A 366 9.23 11.93 -5.69
C ILE A 366 9.37 10.57 -6.39
N ALA A 367 10.60 10.11 -6.62
CA ALA A 367 10.85 8.81 -7.24
C ALA A 367 10.30 7.65 -6.38
N CYS A 368 10.44 7.70 -5.05
CA CYS A 368 9.81 6.74 -4.15
C CYS A 368 8.29 6.78 -4.25
N SER A 369 7.69 7.97 -4.27
CA SER A 369 6.23 8.12 -4.37
C SER A 369 5.71 7.62 -5.72
N LEU A 370 6.50 7.75 -6.80
CA LEU A 370 6.19 7.18 -8.11
C LEU A 370 6.27 5.65 -8.11
N CYS A 371 7.23 5.04 -7.42
CA CYS A 371 7.24 3.59 -7.20
C CYS A 371 5.96 3.13 -6.48
N ALA A 372 5.49 3.90 -5.49
CA ALA A 372 4.25 3.58 -4.78
C ALA A 372 3.05 3.64 -5.74
N GLU A 373 2.96 4.68 -6.58
CA GLU A 373 1.90 4.81 -7.58
C GLU A 373 1.84 3.60 -8.53
N PHE A 374 3.00 3.15 -9.00
CA PHE A 374 3.09 1.96 -9.85
C PHE A 374 2.73 0.67 -9.10
N GLU A 375 3.14 0.55 -7.84
CA GLU A 375 2.78 -0.58 -6.98
C GLU A 375 1.28 -0.63 -6.70
N MET A 376 0.65 0.51 -6.41
CA MET A 376 -0.81 0.64 -6.19
C MET A 376 -1.60 0.18 -7.40
N GLY A 377 -1.19 0.61 -8.60
CA GLY A 377 -1.82 0.18 -9.85
C GLY A 377 -1.72 -1.33 -10.10
N LEU A 378 -0.78 -2.02 -9.46
CA LEU A 378 -0.67 -3.47 -9.50
C LEU A 378 -1.39 -4.16 -8.36
N LEU A 379 -1.54 -3.55 -7.18
CA LEU A 379 -2.12 -4.17 -6.00
C LEU A 379 -3.64 -4.12 -5.99
N PHE A 380 -4.22 -2.98 -6.38
CA PHE A 380 -5.66 -2.74 -6.30
C PHE A 380 -6.30 -2.77 -7.68
N LYS A 381 -7.48 -3.38 -7.78
CA LYS A 381 -8.22 -3.32 -9.04
C LYS A 381 -8.77 -1.92 -9.18
N GLN A 382 -8.48 -1.25 -10.29
CA GLN A 382 -9.14 0.01 -10.63
C GLN A 382 -10.57 -0.29 -11.10
N ASN A 383 -11.43 -0.77 -10.20
CA ASN A 383 -12.85 -0.84 -10.46
C ASN A 383 -13.40 0.58 -10.28
N GLU A 384 -13.40 1.35 -11.37
CA GLU A 384 -13.99 2.70 -11.39
C GLU A 384 -15.53 2.68 -11.28
N ASN A 385 -16.17 1.48 -11.28
CA ASN A 385 -17.62 1.31 -11.45
C ASN A 385 -18.37 0.55 -10.33
N ASP A 386 -17.80 0.29 -9.16
CA ASP A 386 -18.55 -0.38 -8.06
C ASP A 386 -19.06 0.62 -7.02
N GLU A 387 -20.36 0.88 -7.06
CA GLU A 387 -21.08 1.94 -6.32
C GLU A 387 -21.24 1.65 -4.80
N THR A 388 -20.96 0.43 -4.30
CA THR A 388 -21.12 0.09 -2.87
C THR A 388 -20.04 -0.86 -2.36
N VAL A 389 -19.43 -0.57 -1.21
CA VAL A 389 -18.62 -1.54 -0.45
C VAL A 389 -19.57 -2.45 0.30
N GLU A 390 -19.54 -3.75 -0.01
CA GLU A 390 -20.38 -4.78 0.62
C GLU A 390 -19.54 -5.93 1.21
N SER A 391 -18.22 -5.89 1.00
CA SER A 391 -17.28 -6.89 1.52
C SER A 391 -15.95 -6.28 1.99
N PHE A 392 -15.18 -7.07 2.73
CA PHE A 392 -13.81 -6.71 3.11
C PHE A 392 -12.87 -6.57 1.90
N ASP A 393 -13.11 -7.31 0.81
CA ASP A 393 -12.29 -7.20 -0.40
C ASP A 393 -12.57 -5.88 -1.12
N ASP A 394 -13.83 -5.45 -1.21
CA ASP A 394 -14.20 -4.14 -1.76
C ASP A 394 -13.63 -3.00 -0.90
N SER A 395 -13.58 -3.22 0.42
CA SER A 395 -12.97 -2.28 1.37
C SER A 395 -11.48 -2.06 1.08
N LEU A 396 -10.76 -3.13 0.72
CA LEU A 396 -9.34 -3.05 0.35
C LEU A 396 -9.14 -2.32 -0.99
N ASP A 397 -10.05 -2.45 -1.95
CA ASP A 397 -9.98 -1.66 -3.19
C ASP A 397 -10.21 -0.15 -2.93
N VAL A 398 -11.10 0.23 -2.02
CA VAL A 398 -11.26 1.64 -1.57
C VAL A 398 -9.98 2.17 -0.92
N ILE A 399 -9.33 1.36 -0.08
CA ILE A 399 -8.04 1.69 0.52
C ILE A 399 -6.98 2.01 -0.56
N GLY A 400 -6.99 1.30 -1.69
CA GLY A 400 -6.11 1.59 -2.83
C GLY A 400 -6.31 3.00 -3.38
N ASN A 401 -7.56 3.45 -3.51
CA ASN A 401 -7.88 4.80 -3.96
C ASN A 401 -7.50 5.88 -2.93
N GLU A 402 -7.66 5.58 -1.64
CA GLU A 402 -7.20 6.48 -0.57
C GLU A 402 -5.67 6.63 -0.56
N TRP A 403 -4.92 5.55 -0.81
CA TRP A 403 -3.46 5.60 -0.89
C TRP A 403 -2.95 6.56 -1.97
N LYS A 404 -3.64 6.67 -3.11
CA LYS A 404 -3.30 7.63 -4.18
C LYS A 404 -3.40 9.11 -3.75
N LYS A 405 -4.11 9.41 -2.66
CA LYS A 405 -4.21 10.76 -2.08
C LYS A 405 -3.06 11.07 -1.13
N THR A 406 -2.60 10.05 -0.41
CA THR A 406 -1.51 10.15 0.58
C THR A 406 -0.29 9.33 0.16
N ILE A 407 0.03 9.34 -1.14
CA ILE A 407 1.00 8.41 -1.74
C ILE A 407 2.41 8.52 -1.13
N ASN A 408 2.76 9.71 -0.63
CA ASN A 408 4.01 9.97 0.08
C ASN A 408 4.14 9.23 1.42
N ASN A 409 3.03 8.75 2.00
CA ASN A 409 3.02 8.00 3.25
C ASN A 409 3.05 6.48 3.02
N TYR A 410 2.87 6.00 1.78
CA TYR A 410 2.68 4.58 1.49
C TYR A 410 3.82 3.69 2.00
N TYR A 411 5.05 4.11 1.72
CA TYR A 411 6.22 3.36 2.19
C TYR A 411 6.62 3.67 3.63
N ALA A 412 6.17 4.82 4.13
CA ALA A 412 6.45 5.33 5.46
C ALA A 412 7.94 5.23 5.87
N TYR A 413 8.84 5.38 4.89
CA TYR A 413 10.27 5.43 5.14
C TYR A 413 10.61 6.72 5.90
N GLU A 414 11.34 6.53 7.00
CA GLU A 414 11.76 7.59 7.93
C GLU A 414 12.68 8.62 7.29
#